data_AF-A0A934AJI1-F1
#
_entry.id   AF-A0A934AJI1-F1
#
_cell.length_a   1.000
_cell.length_b   1.000
_cell.length_c   1.000
_cell.angle_alpha   90.00
_cell.angle_beta   90.00
_cell.angle_gamma   90.00
#
_symmetry.space_group_name_H-M   'P 1'
#
loop_
_entity.id
_entity.type
_entity.pdbx_description
1 polymer ?
#
loop_
_entity_poly.entity_id
_entity_poly.type
_entity_poly.pdbx_seq_one_letter_code
_entity_poly.pdbx_strand_id
1 'polypeptide(L)'
;MKNIALALAGLLAFSLQAAAQAPASDWARQGELKALVAGFKGAMTSSQVMAAKAPAPKKWATLKYDPACILATVADMMGLTLKDEIPAPALRLESDTPLKRFQDAVAPQWGMRPDMFLNAYTPPTNEVYLMADAAYYSKLKRFLDDSLAHEYVHFFQVKYKDFPMDQFSDAEEGEAVGYQTRFRDEYLTPGIVPPRCR
;
A
#
# COMPACT_ATOMS: atom_id res chain seq x y z
N MET A 1 -51.05 5.52 -28.35
CA MET A 1 -50.45 6.72 -27.73
C MET A 1 -48.95 6.50 -27.67
N LYS A 2 -48.19 7.23 -28.49
CA LYS A 2 -46.72 7.27 -28.54
C LYS A 2 -46.27 8.61 -27.93
N ASN A 3 -45.15 8.62 -27.19
CA ASN A 3 -44.04 9.60 -27.23
C ASN A 3 -43.26 9.66 -25.88
N ILE A 4 -41.93 9.39 -25.87
CA ILE A 4 -40.76 10.33 -25.83
C ILE A 4 -40.41 10.72 -24.36
N ALA A 5 -39.20 10.80 -23.80
CA ALA A 5 -37.75 10.81 -24.14
C ALA A 5 -36.98 10.24 -22.90
N LEU A 6 -35.80 9.60 -22.89
CA LEU A 6 -34.43 9.84 -23.39
C LEU A 6 -33.67 11.08 -22.87
N ALA A 7 -32.38 10.87 -22.53
CA ALA A 7 -31.30 11.80 -22.11
C ALA A 7 -31.06 11.85 -20.57
N LEU A 8 -29.85 11.76 -19.99
CA LEU A 8 -28.48 11.94 -20.49
C LEU A 8 -27.48 11.02 -19.76
N ALA A 9 -26.60 10.38 -20.53
CA ALA A 9 -25.31 9.87 -20.10
C ALA A 9 -24.24 10.92 -20.43
N GLY A 10 -23.34 11.22 -19.49
CA GLY A 10 -22.31 12.24 -19.63
C GLY A 10 -20.95 11.78 -19.08
N LEU A 11 -20.10 11.38 -20.03
CA LEU A 11 -18.64 11.50 -20.11
C LEU A 11 -17.79 11.45 -18.81
N LEU A 12 -16.86 10.49 -18.75
CA LEU A 12 -15.44 10.75 -19.05
C LEU A 12 -14.68 9.42 -19.18
N ALA A 13 -14.55 8.98 -20.44
CA ALA A 13 -13.55 8.00 -20.84
C ALA A 13 -12.27 8.77 -21.20
N PHE A 14 -11.15 8.47 -20.54
CA PHE A 14 -9.83 8.75 -21.06
C PHE A 14 -9.24 7.45 -21.58
N SER A 15 -9.27 7.31 -22.90
CA SER A 15 -8.59 6.26 -23.66
C SER A 15 -7.08 6.51 -23.67
N LEU A 16 -6.31 5.62 -23.04
CA LEU A 16 -4.89 5.43 -23.37
C LEU A 16 -4.80 4.72 -24.72
N GLN A 17 -4.30 5.41 -25.73
CA GLN A 17 -3.87 4.79 -26.99
C GLN A 17 -2.34 4.80 -27.05
N ALA A 18 -1.80 3.65 -27.50
CA ALA A 18 -0.50 3.45 -28.12
C ALA A 18 0.77 3.41 -27.24
N ALA A 19 1.15 2.19 -26.83
CA ALA A 19 2.56 1.80 -26.77
C ALA A 19 2.77 0.64 -27.77
N ALA A 20 3.07 1.00 -29.02
CA ALA A 20 3.53 0.08 -30.03
C ALA A 20 5.05 -0.03 -29.97
N GLN A 21 5.53 -1.28 -29.85
CA GLN A 21 6.72 -1.82 -30.50
C GLN A 21 8.03 -1.01 -30.37
N ALA A 22 8.81 -1.32 -29.34
CA ALA A 22 10.25 -1.08 -29.37
C ALA A 22 10.94 -2.19 -30.18
N PRO A 23 11.75 -1.87 -31.21
CA PRO A 23 12.51 -2.87 -31.94
C PRO A 23 13.68 -3.40 -31.10
N ALA A 24 13.85 -4.72 -31.16
CA ALA A 24 15.09 -5.37 -30.79
C ALA A 24 16.18 -5.01 -31.81
N SER A 25 17.20 -4.28 -31.38
CA SER A 25 18.46 -4.17 -32.13
C SER A 25 19.61 -3.73 -31.23
N ASP A 26 20.79 -4.31 -31.49
CA ASP A 26 22.13 -3.88 -31.08
C ASP A 26 22.82 -4.55 -29.88
N TRP A 27 22.83 -5.89 -29.87
CA TRP A 27 23.90 -6.68 -29.23
C TRP A 27 25.13 -6.88 -30.16
N ALA A 28 25.44 -5.89 -31.00
CA ALA A 28 26.53 -5.95 -31.97
C ALA A 28 27.35 -4.66 -32.04
N ARG A 29 27.97 -4.26 -30.91
CA ARG A 29 29.15 -3.38 -30.89
C ARG A 29 30.17 -3.84 -29.84
N GLN A 30 30.52 -5.12 -29.87
CA GLN A 30 31.81 -5.60 -29.35
C GLN A 30 32.85 -5.38 -30.45
N GLY A 31 33.54 -4.22 -30.44
CA GLY A 31 34.55 -3.96 -31.48
C GLY A 31 35.40 -2.69 -31.37
N GLU A 32 34.97 -1.62 -30.68
CA GLU A 32 35.69 -0.33 -30.76
C GLU A 32 35.76 0.43 -29.43
N LEU A 33 36.32 -0.20 -28.39
CA LEU A 33 36.68 0.50 -27.13
C LEU A 33 38.03 0.03 -26.59
N LYS A 34 39.00 -0.16 -27.50
CA LYS A 34 40.42 -0.40 -27.15
C LYS A 34 41.38 0.72 -27.58
N ALA A 35 40.87 1.88 -28.01
CA ALA A 35 41.70 3.03 -28.42
C ALA A 35 41.35 4.35 -27.71
N LEU A 36 40.76 4.29 -26.51
CA LEU A 36 40.47 5.49 -25.69
C LEU A 36 40.99 5.37 -24.25
N VAL A 37 42.05 4.57 -24.04
CA VAL A 37 42.67 4.31 -22.72
C VAL A 37 44.11 4.84 -22.62
N ALA A 38 44.65 5.50 -23.64
CA ALA A 38 46.05 5.95 -23.66
C ALA A 38 46.25 7.48 -23.65
N GLY A 39 45.33 8.26 -23.07
CA GLY A 39 45.35 9.72 -23.22
C GLY A 39 44.91 10.59 -22.03
N PHE A 40 44.70 10.05 -20.83
CA PHE A 40 44.32 10.85 -19.65
C PHE A 40 45.26 10.57 -18.46
N LYS A 41 46.51 11.02 -18.58
CA LYS A 41 47.49 11.12 -17.47
C LYS A 41 47.67 12.60 -17.05
N GLY A 42 46.57 13.32 -16.89
CA GLY A 42 46.56 14.71 -16.45
C GLY A 42 45.63 14.89 -15.25
N ALA A 43 46.21 15.10 -14.07
CA ALA A 43 45.64 15.80 -12.91
C ALA A 43 44.18 15.47 -12.52
N MET A 44 43.97 14.38 -11.77
CA MET A 44 42.86 14.30 -10.81
C MET A 44 43.41 14.34 -9.37
N THR A 45 44.06 15.45 -9.01
CA THR A 45 44.33 15.78 -7.60
C THR A 45 43.12 16.51 -7.02
N SER A 46 42.11 15.74 -6.64
CA SER A 46 41.21 16.02 -5.50
C SER A 46 40.08 15.01 -5.57
N SER A 47 40.25 13.89 -4.86
CA SER A 47 39.11 13.09 -4.42
C SER A 47 38.27 13.93 -3.46
N GLN A 48 37.40 14.78 -4.02
CA GLN A 48 36.22 15.24 -3.30
C GLN A 48 35.28 14.04 -3.26
N VAL A 49 35.53 13.13 -2.31
CA VAL A 49 34.51 12.20 -1.85
C VAL A 49 33.40 13.10 -1.30
N MET A 50 32.40 13.39 -2.15
CA MET A 50 31.16 14.00 -1.71
C MET A 50 30.58 13.01 -0.70
N ALA A 51 30.84 13.26 0.59
CA ALA A 51 30.27 12.48 1.67
C ALA A 51 28.76 12.62 1.53
N ALA A 52 28.12 11.59 0.97
CA ALA A 52 26.68 11.54 0.86
C ALA A 52 26.13 11.73 2.27
N LYS A 53 25.43 12.85 2.48
CA LYS A 53 24.79 13.13 3.76
C LYS A 53 23.85 11.96 4.04
N ALA A 54 24.12 11.23 5.11
CA ALA A 54 23.25 10.13 5.53
C ALA A 54 21.81 10.65 5.62
N PRO A 55 20.83 9.91 5.09
CA PRO A 55 19.44 10.32 5.18
C PRO A 55 19.10 10.54 6.66
N ALA A 56 18.34 11.60 6.94
CA ALA A 56 17.88 11.88 8.29
C ALA A 56 17.09 10.66 8.82
N PRO A 57 17.20 10.34 10.11
CA PRO A 57 16.44 9.23 10.69
C PRO A 57 14.94 9.43 10.42
N LYS A 58 14.31 8.38 9.87
CA LYS A 58 12.89 8.35 9.56
C LYS A 58 12.08 8.43 10.86
N LYS A 59 11.05 9.29 10.88
CA LYS A 59 10.08 9.35 11.99
C LYS A 59 8.95 8.36 11.72
N TRP A 60 8.58 7.63 12.75
CA TRP A 60 7.53 6.63 12.66
C TRP A 60 6.18 7.20 13.14
N ALA A 61 5.12 6.92 12.40
CA ALA A 61 3.76 7.08 12.87
C ALA A 61 3.45 6.03 13.95
N THR A 62 2.50 6.34 14.82
CA THR A 62 2.06 5.44 15.89
C THR A 62 0.54 5.29 15.80
N LEU A 63 0.04 4.14 16.23
CA LEU A 63 -1.40 3.94 16.36
C LEU A 63 -1.91 4.76 17.54
N LYS A 64 -3.03 5.44 17.33
CA LYS A 64 -3.76 6.12 18.41
C LYS A 64 -4.49 5.11 19.29
N TYR A 65 -5.00 4.03 18.69
CA TYR A 65 -5.79 3.01 19.37
C TYR A 65 -5.14 1.61 19.32
N ASP A 66 -5.54 0.76 20.26
CA ASP A 66 -5.12 -0.64 20.28
C ASP A 66 -5.64 -1.37 19.02
N PRO A 67 -4.81 -2.17 18.32
CA PRO A 67 -5.22 -2.93 17.14
C PRO A 67 -6.47 -3.80 17.35
N ALA A 68 -6.61 -4.45 18.51
CA ALA A 68 -7.77 -5.30 18.79
C ALA A 68 -9.06 -4.48 18.90
N CYS A 69 -8.98 -3.25 19.42
CA CYS A 69 -10.12 -2.35 19.39
C CYS A 69 -10.50 -1.96 17.95
N ILE A 70 -9.52 -1.57 17.14
CA ILE A 70 -9.77 -1.16 15.74
C ILE A 70 -10.44 -2.31 15.00
N LEU A 71 -9.94 -3.54 15.18
CA LEU A 71 -10.53 -4.76 14.61
C LEU A 71 -11.99 -4.94 15.01
N ALA A 72 -12.29 -4.86 16.30
CA ALA A 72 -13.65 -5.02 16.81
C ALA A 72 -14.58 -3.89 16.33
N THR A 73 -14.07 -2.67 16.21
CA THR A 73 -14.84 -1.52 15.71
C THR A 73 -15.18 -1.71 14.23
N VAL A 74 -14.21 -2.12 13.40
CA VAL A 74 -14.46 -2.39 11.98
C VAL A 74 -15.43 -3.57 11.81
N ALA A 75 -15.31 -4.62 12.62
CA ALA A 75 -16.28 -5.72 12.63
C ALA A 75 -17.71 -5.22 12.90
N ASP A 76 -17.90 -4.41 13.94
CA ASP A 76 -19.20 -3.82 14.28
C ASP A 76 -19.73 -2.94 13.12
N MET A 77 -18.86 -2.12 12.51
CA MET A 77 -19.23 -1.28 11.36
C MET A 77 -19.72 -2.11 10.16
N MET A 78 -19.10 -3.28 9.95
CA MET A 78 -19.46 -4.24 8.90
C MET A 78 -20.63 -5.16 9.28
N GLY A 79 -21.20 -5.02 10.48
CA GLY A 79 -22.27 -5.88 10.97
C GLY A 79 -21.84 -7.33 11.24
N LEU A 80 -20.55 -7.55 11.54
CA LEU A 80 -19.97 -8.86 11.79
C LEU A 80 -19.82 -9.12 13.29
N THR A 81 -19.96 -10.38 13.69
CA THR A 81 -19.60 -10.85 15.04
C THR A 81 -18.28 -11.60 14.95
N LEU A 82 -17.28 -11.14 15.72
CA LEU A 82 -15.98 -11.81 15.80
C LEU A 82 -16.14 -13.24 16.36
N LYS A 83 -15.40 -14.18 15.76
CA LYS A 83 -15.42 -15.60 16.12
C LYS A 83 -14.08 -16.00 16.74
N ASP A 84 -14.11 -16.67 17.88
CA ASP A 84 -12.88 -17.07 18.61
C ASP A 84 -12.00 -18.04 17.80
N GLU A 85 -12.61 -18.84 16.93
CA GLU A 85 -11.90 -19.77 16.05
C GLU A 85 -11.20 -19.10 14.85
N ILE A 86 -11.50 -17.82 14.56
CA ILE A 86 -10.82 -17.05 13.51
C ILE A 86 -9.84 -16.09 14.17
N PRO A 87 -8.52 -16.40 14.18
CA PRO A 87 -7.55 -15.57 14.86
C PRO A 87 -7.42 -14.19 14.20
N ALA A 88 -7.32 -13.15 15.03
CA ALA A 88 -6.96 -11.81 14.59
C ALA A 88 -5.63 -11.84 13.82
N PRO A 89 -5.47 -11.03 12.76
CA PRO A 89 -4.24 -11.01 12.00
C PRO A 89 -3.11 -10.34 12.81
N ALA A 90 -1.90 -10.87 12.68
CA ALA A 90 -0.75 -10.30 13.38
C ALA A 90 -0.28 -9.01 12.69
N LEU A 91 -0.11 -7.94 13.46
CA LEU A 91 0.33 -6.64 12.94
C LEU A 91 1.87 -6.58 12.80
N ARG A 92 2.33 -6.04 11.67
CA ARG A 92 3.74 -5.80 11.31
C ARG A 92 3.90 -4.36 10.86
N LEU A 93 4.73 -3.59 11.57
CA LEU A 93 4.97 -2.19 11.23
C LEU A 93 6.28 -2.06 10.47
N GLU A 94 6.36 -1.14 9.51
CA GLU A 94 7.61 -0.85 8.80
C GLU A 94 8.79 -0.54 9.76
N SER A 95 8.50 0.04 10.92
CA SER A 95 9.51 0.40 11.93
C SER A 95 10.26 -0.78 12.53
N ASP A 96 9.67 -1.97 12.54
CA ASP A 96 10.24 -3.18 13.18
C ASP A 96 10.33 -4.38 12.22
N THR A 97 9.87 -4.22 10.99
CA THR A 97 9.76 -5.31 10.01
C THR A 97 10.72 -5.10 8.85
N PRO A 98 11.71 -5.98 8.63
CA PRO A 98 12.60 -5.88 7.49
C PRO A 98 11.84 -5.92 6.16
N LEU A 99 12.20 -5.05 5.21
CA LEU A 99 11.57 -4.99 3.87
C LEU A 99 11.52 -6.36 3.19
N LYS A 100 12.59 -7.16 3.33
CA LYS A 100 12.63 -8.52 2.75
C LYS A 100 11.49 -9.40 3.25
N ARG A 101 11.13 -9.32 4.54
CA ARG A 101 10.01 -10.09 5.10
C ARG A 101 8.68 -9.67 4.48
N PHE A 102 8.44 -8.37 4.36
CA PHE A 102 7.27 -7.83 3.67
C PHE A 102 7.20 -8.33 2.22
N GLN A 103 8.28 -8.17 1.47
CA GLN A 103 8.36 -8.62 0.07
C GLN A 103 8.09 -10.12 -0.08
N ASP A 104 8.65 -10.96 0.81
CA ASP A 104 8.43 -12.40 0.77
C ASP A 104 6.96 -12.76 1.05
N ALA A 105 6.27 -11.98 1.89
CA ALA A 105 4.86 -12.19 2.22
C ALA A 105 3.90 -11.76 1.10
N VAL A 106 4.14 -10.62 0.43
CA VAL A 106 3.22 -10.07 -0.58
C VAL A 106 3.46 -10.58 -2.00
N ALA A 107 4.69 -11.00 -2.32
CA ALA A 107 5.05 -11.38 -3.69
C ALA A 107 4.19 -12.50 -4.30
N PRO A 108 3.80 -13.57 -3.56
CA PRO A 108 2.91 -14.59 -4.10
C PRO A 108 1.53 -14.04 -4.50
N GLN A 109 1.03 -13.05 -3.77
CA GLN A 109 -0.28 -12.43 -4.03
C GLN A 109 -0.20 -11.43 -5.19
N TRP A 110 0.87 -10.65 -5.27
CA TRP A 110 0.98 -9.56 -6.26
C TRP A 110 1.64 -9.96 -7.57
N GLY A 111 2.30 -11.12 -7.62
CA GLY A 111 3.12 -11.53 -8.77
C GLY A 111 4.37 -10.67 -8.98
N MET A 112 4.69 -9.78 -8.03
CA MET A 112 5.86 -8.89 -8.07
C MET A 112 6.40 -8.62 -6.65
N ARG A 113 7.66 -8.19 -6.57
CA ARG A 113 8.28 -7.77 -5.30
C ARG A 113 8.36 -6.25 -5.26
N PRO A 114 7.64 -5.56 -4.35
CA PRO A 114 7.73 -4.11 -4.23
C PRO A 114 9.11 -3.71 -3.70
N ASP A 115 9.63 -2.58 -4.16
CA ASP A 115 10.89 -1.99 -3.70
C ASP A 115 10.74 -1.12 -2.44
N MET A 116 9.50 -0.91 -1.99
CA MET A 116 9.14 -0.15 -0.81
C MET A 116 8.09 -0.89 0.04
N PHE A 117 7.95 -0.47 1.31
CA PHE A 117 6.93 -0.97 2.21
C PHE A 117 5.58 -0.33 1.86
N LEU A 118 4.52 -1.14 1.81
CA LEU A 118 3.15 -0.69 1.55
C LEU A 118 2.21 -1.31 2.59
N ASN A 119 1.00 -0.77 2.68
CA ASN A 119 -0.04 -1.41 3.50
C ASN A 119 -0.57 -2.64 2.76
N ALA A 120 -0.70 -3.76 3.47
CA ALA A 120 -1.26 -4.98 2.90
C ALA A 120 -1.71 -5.96 3.99
N TYR A 121 -2.88 -6.56 3.81
CA TYR A 121 -3.26 -7.82 4.42
C TYR A 121 -2.78 -9.00 3.56
N THR A 122 -2.13 -9.99 4.20
CA THR A 122 -1.65 -11.21 3.55
C THR A 122 -2.36 -12.44 4.11
N PRO A 123 -3.41 -12.97 3.44
CA PRO A 123 -4.19 -14.10 3.95
C PRO A 123 -3.41 -15.40 4.23
N PRO A 124 -2.37 -15.77 3.45
CA PRO A 124 -1.62 -17.00 3.70
C PRO A 124 -0.92 -17.03 5.08
N THR A 125 -0.42 -15.89 5.55
CA THR A 125 0.24 -15.77 6.86
C THR A 125 -0.66 -15.15 7.92
N ASN A 126 -1.84 -14.66 7.55
CA ASN A 126 -2.75 -13.89 8.40
C ASN A 126 -2.03 -12.71 9.09
N GLU A 127 -1.30 -11.93 8.31
CA GLU A 127 -0.56 -10.76 8.78
C GLU A 127 -1.09 -9.49 8.12
N VAL A 128 -1.06 -8.38 8.86
CA VAL A 128 -1.27 -7.03 8.33
C VAL A 128 0.06 -6.30 8.39
N TYR A 129 0.53 -5.81 7.26
CA TYR A 129 1.71 -4.98 7.12
C TYR A 129 1.27 -3.53 6.96
N LEU A 130 1.85 -2.60 7.73
CA LEU A 130 1.61 -1.17 7.57
C LEU A 130 2.91 -0.40 7.36
N MET A 131 2.90 0.45 6.34
CA MET A 131 3.88 1.53 6.21
C MET A 131 3.67 2.50 7.38
N ALA A 132 4.76 2.79 8.11
CA ALA A 132 4.73 3.61 9.33
C ALA A 132 5.42 4.97 9.12
N ASP A 133 5.56 5.44 7.88
CA ASP A 133 6.18 6.72 7.56
C ASP A 133 5.34 7.91 8.05
N ALA A 134 5.78 8.61 9.10
CA ALA A 134 5.07 9.78 9.61
C ALA A 134 4.91 10.91 8.56
N ALA A 135 5.86 11.08 7.65
CA ALA A 135 5.79 12.10 6.61
C ALA A 135 4.71 11.78 5.57
N TYR A 136 4.53 10.48 5.24
CA TYR A 136 3.44 10.02 4.37
C TYR A 136 2.08 10.41 4.95
N TYR A 137 1.83 10.04 6.21
CA TYR A 137 0.56 10.30 6.88
C TYR A 137 0.28 11.80 7.04
N SER A 138 1.30 12.57 7.45
CA SER A 138 1.17 14.02 7.56
C SER A 138 0.87 14.69 6.22
N LYS A 139 1.50 14.25 5.12
CA LYS A 139 1.30 14.82 3.79
C LYS A 139 -0.11 14.55 3.27
N LEU A 140 -0.61 13.33 3.47
CA LEU A 140 -1.91 12.90 2.95
C LEU A 140 -3.08 13.18 3.91
N LYS A 141 -2.81 13.74 5.10
CA LYS A 141 -3.82 13.93 6.16
C LYS A 141 -4.54 12.61 6.49
N ARG A 142 -3.79 11.52 6.51
CA ARG A 142 -4.22 10.18 6.88
C ARG A 142 -3.64 9.78 8.23
N PHE A 143 -4.12 8.69 8.80
CA PHE A 143 -3.63 8.16 10.07
C PHE A 143 -3.27 6.68 9.94
N LEU A 144 -2.31 6.21 10.74
CA LEU A 144 -1.95 4.79 10.75
C LEU A 144 -3.15 3.91 11.12
N ASP A 145 -4.02 4.39 12.03
CA ASP A 145 -5.26 3.72 12.44
C ASP A 145 -6.25 3.53 11.28
N ASP A 146 -6.36 4.50 10.37
CA ASP A 146 -7.29 4.39 9.23
C ASP A 146 -6.75 3.42 8.15
N SER A 147 -5.42 3.37 7.96
CA SER A 147 -4.79 2.32 7.16
C SER A 147 -5.00 0.95 7.76
N LEU A 148 -4.90 0.80 9.09
CA LEU A 148 -5.18 -0.49 9.74
C LEU A 148 -6.64 -0.91 9.57
N ALA A 149 -7.57 0.05 9.68
CA ALA A 149 -8.99 -0.19 9.42
C ALA A 149 -9.23 -0.68 7.99
N HIS A 150 -8.54 -0.12 6.98
CA HIS A 150 -8.57 -0.59 5.59
C HIS A 150 -8.18 -2.08 5.50
N GLU A 151 -7.02 -2.45 6.04
CA GLU A 151 -6.53 -3.83 5.95
C GLU A 151 -7.40 -4.82 6.73
N TYR A 152 -8.06 -4.39 7.81
CA TYR A 152 -9.04 -5.24 8.50
C TYR A 152 -10.28 -5.53 7.67
N VAL A 153 -10.70 -4.62 6.78
CA VAL A 153 -11.80 -4.92 5.85
C VAL A 153 -11.42 -6.07 4.93
N HIS A 154 -10.19 -6.09 4.40
CA HIS A 154 -9.70 -7.22 3.60
C HIS A 154 -9.62 -8.52 4.41
N PHE A 155 -9.19 -8.45 5.67
CA PHE A 155 -9.26 -9.60 6.58
C PHE A 155 -10.70 -10.13 6.70
N PHE A 156 -11.69 -9.27 6.90
CA PHE A 156 -13.09 -9.68 6.99
C PHE A 156 -13.66 -10.20 5.66
N GLN A 157 -13.34 -9.57 4.54
CA GLN A 157 -13.73 -10.04 3.21
C GLN A 157 -13.24 -11.49 2.99
N VAL A 158 -11.99 -11.77 3.32
CA VAL A 158 -11.41 -13.11 3.11
C VAL A 158 -11.88 -14.13 4.15
N LYS A 159 -11.84 -13.79 5.45
CA LYS A 159 -12.04 -14.77 6.53
C LYS A 159 -13.48 -14.90 7.01
N TYR A 160 -14.33 -13.90 6.78
CA TYR A 160 -15.71 -13.88 7.25
C TYR A 160 -16.74 -13.92 6.11
N LYS A 161 -16.39 -13.42 4.92
CA LYS A 161 -17.27 -13.42 3.74
C LYS A 161 -16.86 -14.44 2.66
N ASP A 162 -15.83 -15.25 2.93
CA ASP A 162 -15.28 -16.26 2.00
C ASP A 162 -14.96 -15.70 0.60
N PHE A 163 -14.50 -14.44 0.55
CA PHE A 163 -14.14 -13.79 -0.72
C PHE A 163 -12.63 -13.94 -0.97
N PRO A 164 -12.20 -14.80 -1.91
CA PRO A 164 -10.79 -15.07 -2.10
C PRO A 164 -10.09 -13.89 -2.81
N MET A 165 -8.81 -13.65 -2.47
CA MET A 165 -8.05 -12.51 -3.00
C MET A 165 -7.90 -12.50 -4.52
N ASP A 166 -7.97 -13.66 -5.18
CA ASP A 166 -7.88 -13.75 -6.64
C ASP A 166 -9.15 -13.25 -7.36
N GLN A 167 -10.22 -13.00 -6.61
CA GLN A 167 -11.46 -12.40 -7.09
C GLN A 167 -11.58 -10.91 -6.74
N PHE A 168 -10.61 -10.35 -6.01
CA PHE A 168 -10.63 -8.94 -5.63
C PHE A 168 -10.64 -8.05 -6.88
N SER A 169 -11.55 -7.11 -6.86
CA SER A 169 -11.74 -6.09 -7.87
C SER A 169 -11.73 -4.70 -7.21
N ASP A 170 -11.94 -3.67 -8.02
CA ASP A 170 -12.12 -2.30 -7.53
C ASP A 170 -13.30 -2.18 -6.53
N ALA A 171 -14.24 -3.13 -6.51
CA ALA A 171 -15.34 -3.14 -5.57
C ALA A 171 -14.88 -3.43 -4.13
N GLU A 172 -14.01 -4.43 -3.95
CA GLU A 172 -13.49 -4.83 -2.64
C GLU A 172 -12.57 -3.76 -2.05
N GLU A 173 -11.71 -3.17 -2.88
CA GLU A 173 -10.90 -2.00 -2.53
C GLU A 173 -11.78 -0.78 -2.23
N GLY A 174 -12.84 -0.56 -3.02
CA GLY A 174 -13.81 0.51 -2.79
C GLY A 174 -14.55 0.37 -1.45
N GLU A 175 -14.93 -0.86 -1.08
CA GLU A 175 -15.51 -1.17 0.24
C GLU A 175 -14.51 -0.83 1.35
N ALA A 176 -13.27 -1.30 1.24
CA ALA A 176 -12.21 -1.04 2.22
C ALA A 176 -11.94 0.47 2.40
N VAL A 177 -11.84 1.22 1.30
CA VAL A 177 -11.71 2.70 1.34
C VAL A 177 -12.92 3.37 2.00
N GLY A 178 -14.12 2.84 1.77
CA GLY A 178 -15.36 3.33 2.40
C GLY A 178 -15.31 3.21 3.92
N TYR A 179 -14.97 2.02 4.43
CA TYR A 179 -14.85 1.79 5.87
C TYR A 179 -13.65 2.50 6.49
N GLN A 180 -12.51 2.57 5.81
CA GLN A 180 -11.35 3.40 6.21
C GLN A 180 -11.77 4.86 6.42
N THR A 181 -12.47 5.43 5.43
CA THR A 181 -12.91 6.83 5.47
C THR A 181 -13.87 7.05 6.62
N ARG A 182 -14.86 6.17 6.76
CA ARG A 182 -15.83 6.23 7.86
C ARG A 182 -15.15 6.13 9.23
N PHE A 183 -14.19 5.21 9.41
CA PHE A 183 -13.46 5.04 10.66
C PHE A 183 -12.69 6.32 11.03
N ARG A 184 -12.00 6.92 10.06
CA ARG A 184 -11.29 8.19 10.27
C ARG A 184 -12.25 9.29 10.72
N ASP A 185 -13.34 9.48 9.98
CA ASP A 185 -14.25 10.60 10.18
C ASP A 185 -14.99 10.49 11.54
N GLU A 186 -15.35 9.26 11.95
CA GLU A 186 -16.03 9.01 13.22
C GLU A 186 -15.08 9.05 14.43
N TYR A 187 -13.85 8.51 14.34
CA TYR A 187 -13.05 8.19 15.53
C TYR A 187 -11.69 8.86 15.63
N LEU A 188 -11.21 9.49 14.55
CA LEU A 188 -9.90 10.17 14.56
C LEU A 188 -10.02 11.69 14.75
N THR A 189 -11.25 12.19 14.89
CA THR A 189 -11.54 13.53 15.41
C THR A 189 -11.21 13.62 16.92
N PRO A 190 -10.68 14.76 17.43
CA PRO A 190 -10.42 14.94 18.85
C PRO A 190 -11.66 14.71 19.74
N GLY A 191 -11.48 13.98 20.84
CA GLY A 191 -12.52 13.77 21.84
C GLY A 191 -13.50 12.61 21.58
N ILE A 192 -13.41 11.94 20.42
CA ILE A 192 -14.22 10.76 20.11
C ILE A 192 -13.34 9.51 20.23
N VAL A 193 -13.82 8.50 20.96
CA VAL A 193 -13.16 7.21 21.16
C VAL A 193 -14.09 6.10 20.65
N PRO A 194 -13.61 5.17 19.80
CA PRO A 194 -14.39 4.02 19.36
C PRO A 194 -15.03 3.30 20.55
N PRO A 195 -16.28 2.82 20.45
CA PRO A 195 -16.95 2.14 21.56
C PRO A 195 -16.15 0.97 22.14
N ARG A 196 -15.40 0.25 21.30
CA ARG A 196 -14.55 -0.88 21.67
C ARG A 196 -13.17 -0.49 22.23
N CYS A 197 -12.85 0.80 22.28
CA CYS A 197 -11.55 1.37 22.70
C CYS A 197 -11.61 2.06 24.07
N ARG A 198 -12.76 1.99 24.75
CA ARG A 198 -13.02 2.68 26.02
C ARG A 198 -12.59 1.84 27.21
#